data_AF-A0A0G1JEA7-F1
#
_entry.id   AF-A0A0G1JEA7-F1
#
_cell.length_a   1.000
_cell.length_b   1.000
_cell.length_c   1.000
_cell.angle_alpha   90.00
_cell.angle_beta   90.00
_cell.angle_gamma   90.00
#
_symmetry.space_group_name_H-M   'P 1'
#
loop_
_entity.id
_entity.type
_entity.pdbx_description
1 polymer ?
#
loop_
_entity_poly.entity_id
_entity_poly.type
_entity_poly.pdbx_seq_one_letter_code
_entity_poly.pdbx_strand_id
1 'polypeptide(L)' 'MKNSNFKDKVKQIISKKAGVEPCDVDEELFFGDDLNLGDIELTEILEELEELFKVELLEDQS' A
#
# COMPACT_ATOMS: atom_id res chain seq x y z
N MET A 1 -23.26 -2.21 4.97
CA MET A 1 -21.83 -2.45 5.25
C MET A 1 -21.06 -2.26 3.96
N LYS A 2 -20.45 -1.09 3.71
CA LYS A 2 -19.73 -0.82 2.47
C LYS A 2 -18.52 0.11 2.70
N ASN A 3 -17.60 -0.29 3.58
CA ASN A 3 -16.27 0.35 3.69
C ASN A 3 -15.10 -0.65 3.67
N SER A 4 -15.32 -1.97 3.81
CA SER A 4 -14.24 -2.98 3.85
C SER A 4 -13.44 -3.08 2.55
N ASN A 5 -14.08 -2.88 1.39
CA ASN A 5 -13.43 -3.16 0.11
C ASN A 5 -12.21 -2.29 -0.22
N PHE A 6 -12.08 -1.07 0.33
CA PHE A 6 -10.93 -0.22 0.04
C PHE A 6 -9.72 -0.66 0.87
N LYS A 7 -9.89 -0.74 2.19
CA LYS A 7 -8.83 -1.18 3.11
C LYS A 7 -8.32 -2.57 2.76
N ASP A 8 -9.21 -3.49 2.40
CA ASP A 8 -8.83 -4.86 2.02
C ASP A 8 -7.97 -4.87 0.74
N LYS A 9 -8.29 -4.02 -0.25
CA LYS A 9 -7.48 -3.89 -1.48
C LYS A 9 -6.11 -3.29 -1.22
N VAL A 10 -6.04 -2.24 -0.39
CA VAL A 10 -4.76 -1.63 0.00
C VAL A 10 -3.89 -2.64 0.73
N LYS A 11 -4.46 -3.37 1.71
CA LYS A 11 -3.75 -4.43 2.44
C LYS A 11 -3.22 -5.52 1.50
N GLN A 12 -4.01 -5.93 0.49
CA GLN A 12 -3.55 -6.92 -0.50
C GLN A 12 -2.36 -6.45 -1.35
N ILE A 13 -2.34 -5.18 -1.76
CA ILE A 13 -1.22 -4.63 -2.55
C ILE A 13 0.05 -4.61 -1.68
N ILE A 14 -0.06 -4.06 -0.47
CA ILE A 14 1.06 -3.96 0.47
C ILE A 14 1.58 -5.37 0.82
N SER A 15 0.69 -6.30 1.16
CA SER A 15 1.08 -7.65 1.57
C SER A 15 1.78 -8.41 0.45
N LYS A 16 1.32 -8.25 -0.79
CA LYS A 16 1.96 -8.83 -1.99
C LYS A 16 3.37 -8.31 -2.20
N LYS A 17 3.61 -7.02 -1.97
CA LYS A 17 4.94 -6.40 -2.11
C LYS A 17 5.87 -6.77 -0.95
N ALA A 18 5.35 -6.83 0.28
CA ALA A 18 6.11 -7.22 1.47
C ALA A 18 6.33 -8.73 1.59
N GLY A 19 5.60 -9.55 0.83
CA GLY A 19 5.67 -11.01 0.92
C GLY A 19 5.07 -11.58 2.21
N VAL A 20 4.08 -10.88 2.78
CA VAL A 20 3.36 -11.26 4.01
C VAL A 20 1.88 -11.49 3.73
N GLU A 21 1.14 -12.01 4.72
CA GLU A 21 -0.31 -12.18 4.57
C GLU A 21 -1.05 -10.83 4.75
N PRO A 22 -2.18 -10.61 4.05
CA PRO A 22 -2.96 -9.37 4.20
C PRO A 22 -3.48 -9.13 5.63
N CYS A 23 -3.64 -10.18 6.43
CA CYS A 23 -4.04 -10.08 7.83
C CYS A 23 -2.93 -9.54 8.73
N ASP A 24 -1.67 -9.68 8.32
CA ASP A 24 -0.50 -9.22 9.07
C ASP A 24 -0.17 -7.76 8.77
N VAL A 25 -0.74 -7.18 7.71
CA VAL A 25 -0.63 -5.75 7.41
C VAL A 25 -1.62 -4.97 8.26
N ASP A 26 -1.14 -4.06 9.10
CA ASP A 26 -1.96 -3.18 9.91
C ASP A 26 -1.51 -1.71 9.84
N GLU A 27 -2.36 -0.79 10.29
CA GLU A 27 -2.12 0.66 10.23
C GLU A 27 -1.08 1.15 11.25
N GLU A 28 -0.76 0.33 12.24
CA GLU A 28 0.30 0.60 13.23
C GLU A 28 1.71 0.22 12.74
N LEU A 29 1.83 -0.49 11.62
CA LEU A 29 3.12 -0.96 11.09
C LEU A 29 3.82 0.11 10.24
N PHE A 30 5.15 0.12 10.32
CA PHE A 30 5.99 0.95 9.48
C PHE A 30 6.45 0.19 8.22
N PHE A 31 6.36 0.85 7.06
CA PHE A 31 6.74 0.24 5.77
C PHE A 31 8.19 -0.27 5.76
N GLY A 32 9.14 0.52 6.27
CA GLY A 32 10.56 0.15 6.32
C GLY A 32 10.84 -0.93 7.35
N ASP A 33 10.71 -0.60 8.63
CA ASP A 33 11.15 -1.43 9.74
C ASP A 33 10.33 -2.72 9.92
N ASP A 34 9.00 -2.67 9.76
CA ASP A 34 8.13 -3.82 10.03
C ASP A 34 7.85 -4.65 8.76
N LEU A 35 7.67 -3.99 7.62
CA LEU A 35 7.33 -4.66 6.36
C LEU A 35 8.54 -4.88 5.44
N ASN A 36 9.71 -4.38 5.82
CA ASN A 36 10.96 -4.48 5.05
C ASN A 36 10.82 -3.97 3.61
N LEU A 37 10.03 -2.89 3.43
CA LEU A 37 9.80 -2.22 2.15
C LEU A 37 10.68 -0.98 2.04
N GLY A 38 11.43 -0.86 0.95
CA GLY A 38 12.21 0.32 0.64
C GLY A 38 11.40 1.38 -0.12
N ASP A 39 12.07 2.48 -0.45
CA ASP A 39 11.48 3.59 -1.21
C ASP A 39 10.99 3.16 -2.60
N ILE A 40 11.67 2.19 -3.22
CA ILE A 40 11.30 1.66 -4.53
C ILE A 40 9.97 0.90 -4.42
N GLU A 41 9.87 -0.04 -3.49
CA GLU A 41 8.64 -0.80 -3.29
C GLU A 41 7.49 0.11 -2.86
N LEU A 42 7.75 1.12 -2.03
CA LEU A 42 6.75 2.10 -1.64
C LEU A 42 6.24 2.90 -2.85
N THR A 43 7.14 3.34 -3.73
CA THR A 43 6.76 4.05 -4.97
C THR A 43 5.87 3.16 -5.84
N GLU A 44 6.23 1.90 -6.05
CA GLU A 44 5.41 0.95 -6.82
C GLU A 44 4.03 0.70 -6.18
N ILE A 45 3.96 0.64 -4.84
CA ILE A 45 2.68 0.53 -4.12
C ILE A 45 1.82 1.76 -4.40
N LEU A 46 2.40 2.96 -4.33
CA LEU A 46 1.67 4.21 -4.57
C LEU A 46 1.15 4.28 -6.01
N GLU A 47 1.97 3.95 -7.01
CA GLU A 47 1.56 3.88 -8.43
C GLU A 47 0.40 2.88 -8.64
N GLU A 48 0.47 1.68 -8.05
CA GLU A 48 -0.60 0.68 -8.17
C GLU A 48 -1.91 1.17 -7.51
N LEU A 49 -1.82 1.92 -6.41
CA LEU A 49 -2.96 2.54 -5.75
C LEU A 49 -3.58 3.67 -6.60
N GLU A 50 -2.76 4.53 -7.21
CA GLU A 50 -3.19 5.57 -8.14
C GLU A 50 -3.97 4.98 -9.32
N GLU A 51 -3.43 3.94 -9.95
CA GLU A 51 -4.08 3.26 -11.06
C GLU A 51 -5.41 2.63 -10.66
N LEU A 52 -5.45 1.97 -9.50
CA LEU A 52 -6.63 1.26 -9.00
C LEU A 52 -7.76 2.21 -8.60
N PHE A 53 -7.41 3.34 -7.98
CA PHE A 53 -8.38 4.29 -7.45
C PHE A 53 -8.61 5.51 -8.32
N LYS A 54 -7.85 5.66 -9.41
CA LYS A 54 -7.90 6.81 -10.34
C LYS A 54 -7.68 8.12 -9.60
N VAL A 55 -6.64 8.14 -8.76
CA VAL A 55 -6.18 9.28 -7.97
C VAL A 55 -4.71 9.56 -8.26
N GLU A 56 -4.24 10.74 -7.91
CA GLU A 56 -2.82 11.09 -7.87
C GLU A 56 -2.43 11.23 -6.40
N LEU A 57 -1.49 10.40 -5.95
CA LEU A 57 -0.94 10.36 -4.59
C LEU A 57 0.46 10.99 -4.56
N LEU A 58 1.24 10.78 -5.61
CA LEU A 58 2.52 11.41 -5.84
C LEU A 58 2.25 12.79 -6.45
N GLU A 59 2.23 13.82 -5.61
CA GLU A 59 2.31 15.20 -6.11
C GLU A 59 3.69 15.40 -6.76
N ASP A 60 3.69 15.81 -8.02
CA ASP A 60 4.88 16.32 -8.70
C ASP A 60 5.39 17.51 -7.87
N GLN A 61 6.44 17.29 -7.07
CA GLN A 61 7.15 18.31 -6.31
C GLN A 61 7.87 19.23 -7.32
N SER A 62 7.08 20.08 -7.99
CA SER A 62 7.50 21.04 -9.00
C SER A 62 7.83 22.41 -8.40
#